data_AF-A0A9D7NWM8-F1
#
_entry.id   AF-A0A9D7NWM8-F1
#
_cell.length_a   1.000
_cell.length_b   1.000
_cell.length_c   1.000
_cell.angle_alpha   90.00
_cell.angle_beta   90.00
_cell.angle_gamma   90.00
#
_symmetry.space_group_name_H-M   'P 1'
#
loop_
_entity.id
_entity.type
_entity.pdbx_description
1 polymer ?
#
loop_
_entity_poly.entity_id
_entity_poly.type
_entity_poly.pdbx_seq_one_letter_code
_entity_poly.pdbx_strand_id
1 'polypeptide(L)'
;MRIWLTRGALTKRGIISVEAAEPRTPDEKIAYFKKQDGFVLGYARPEDWHKTKKAAIKHAEKMRTRRIEELTRQIEKLTALEFKE
;
A
#
# COMPACT_ATOMS: atom_id res chain seq x y z
N MET A 1 -16.89 -6.01 -7.11
CA MET A 1 -16.63 -4.55 -7.20
C MET A 1 -15.17 -4.29 -7.52
N ARG A 2 -14.88 -3.26 -8.31
CA ARG A 2 -13.48 -2.85 -8.55
C ARG A 2 -12.92 -2.11 -7.35
N ILE A 3 -11.73 -2.50 -6.89
CA ILE A 3 -10.97 -1.81 -5.84
C ILE A 3 -9.57 -1.44 -6.33
N TRP A 4 -8.96 -0.47 -5.67
CA TRP A 4 -7.61 0.03 -5.95
C TRP A 4 -6.69 -0.27 -4.76
N LEU A 5 -5.57 -0.95 -4.99
CA LEU A 5 -4.65 -1.40 -3.96
C LEU A 5 -3.42 -0.50 -3.84
N THR A 6 -3.09 -0.04 -2.63
CA THR A 6 -1.92 0.81 -2.34
C THR A 6 -0.76 0.08 -1.69
N ARG A 7 -0.91 -1.20 -1.29
CA ARG A 7 0.19 -2.01 -0.69
C ARG A 7 1.49 -2.01 -1.51
N GLY A 8 1.38 -1.92 -2.84
CA GLY A 8 2.52 -1.90 -3.78
C GLY A 8 2.92 -0.51 -4.28
N ALA A 9 2.31 0.58 -3.77
CA ALA A 9 2.36 1.90 -4.39
C ALA A 9 3.77 2.51 -4.49
N LEU A 10 4.68 2.16 -3.59
CA LEU A 10 6.07 2.65 -3.59
C LEU A 10 7.05 1.71 -4.29
N THR A 11 6.54 0.73 -5.05
CA THR A 11 7.34 -0.20 -5.84
C THR A 11 7.06 -0.01 -7.33
N LYS A 12 7.79 -0.70 -8.20
CA LYS A 12 7.51 -0.72 -9.65
C LYS A 12 6.07 -1.14 -10.00
N ARG A 13 5.37 -1.85 -9.10
CA ARG A 13 3.97 -2.27 -9.31
C ARG A 13 2.98 -1.11 -9.23
N GLY A 14 3.30 -0.04 -8.50
CA GLY A 14 2.41 1.10 -8.30
C GLY A 14 1.06 0.72 -7.69
N ILE A 15 0.04 1.53 -7.99
CA ILE A 15 -1.36 1.27 -7.61
C ILE A 15 -1.96 0.35 -8.66
N ILE A 16 -2.51 -0.79 -8.22
CA ILE A 16 -3.16 -1.77 -9.10
C ILE A 16 -4.67 -1.82 -8.83
N SER A 17 -5.46 -2.16 -9.85
CA SER A 17 -6.89 -2.40 -9.69
C SER A 17 -7.21 -3.89 -9.81
N VAL A 18 -8.10 -4.39 -8.95
CA VAL A 18 -8.57 -5.78 -8.97
C VAL A 18 -10.08 -5.83 -8.80
N GLU A 19 -10.70 -6.89 -9.31
CA GLU A 19 -12.09 -7.21 -8.97
C GLU A 19 -12.13 -7.98 -7.65
N ALA A 20 -12.84 -7.42 -6.68
CA ALA A 20 -13.03 -8.00 -5.36
C ALA A 20 -14.49 -8.43 -5.17
N ALA A 21 -14.68 -9.45 -4.32
CA ALA A 21 -16.00 -9.77 -3.80
C ALA A 21 -16.50 -8.60 -2.93
N GLU A 22 -17.81 -8.46 -2.80
CA GLU A 22 -18.36 -7.52 -1.82
C GLU A 22 -17.99 -7.98 -0.40
N PRO A 23 -17.63 -7.06 0.50
CA PRO A 23 -17.37 -7.42 1.89
C PRO A 23 -18.64 -8.06 2.48
N ARG A 24 -18.49 -9.21 3.16
CA ARG A 24 -19.65 -9.98 3.62
C ARG A 24 -20.28 -9.38 4.87
N THR A 25 -19.58 -8.46 5.55
CA THR A 25 -20.13 -7.67 6.65
C THR A 25 -19.65 -6.21 6.61
N PRO A 26 -20.36 -5.27 7.26
CA PRO A 26 -19.94 -3.86 7.36
C PRO A 26 -18.56 -3.66 8.01
N ASP A 27 -18.17 -4.59 8.89
CA ASP A 27 -16.94 -4.57 9.68
C ASP A 27 -15.80 -5.40 9.07
N GLU A 28 -16.09 -6.21 8.05
CA GLU A 28 -15.08 -6.87 7.22
C GLU A 28 -14.41 -5.85 6.31
N LYS A 29 -13.53 -5.08 6.93
CA LYS A 29 -12.69 -4.09 6.27
C LYS A 29 -11.59 -4.75 5.39
N ILE A 30 -11.56 -6.08 5.27
CA ILE A 30 -10.63 -6.84 4.42
C ILE A 30 -11.31 -7.16 3.08
N ALA A 31 -10.67 -6.79 1.97
CA ALA A 31 -11.18 -7.12 0.64
C ALA A 31 -10.52 -8.39 0.10
N TYR A 32 -11.33 -9.37 -0.31
CA TYR A 32 -10.87 -10.59 -0.96
C TYR A 32 -10.98 -10.49 -2.48
N PHE A 33 -9.93 -10.87 -3.20
CA PHE A 33 -9.87 -10.81 -4.66
C PHE A 33 -9.15 -12.03 -5.23
N LYS A 34 -9.49 -12.42 -6.45
CA LYS A 34 -8.71 -13.45 -7.16
C LYS A 34 -7.40 -12.85 -7.64
N LYS A 35 -6.29 -13.54 -7.41
CA LYS A 35 -5.01 -13.20 -8.05
C LYS A 35 -5.07 -13.55 -9.54
N GLN A 36 -4.13 -13.01 -10.32
CA GLN A 36 -4.06 -13.21 -11.78
C GLN A 36 -3.96 -14.69 -12.21
N ASP A 37 -3.47 -15.56 -11.32
CA ASP A 37 -3.39 -17.01 -11.54
C ASP A 37 -4.72 -17.74 -11.30
N GLY A 38 -5.77 -17.06 -10.82
CA GLY A 38 -7.12 -17.60 -10.68
C GLY A 38 -7.33 -18.61 -9.55
N PHE A 39 -6.26 -19.25 -9.07
CA PHE A 39 -6.29 -20.30 -8.04
C PHE A 39 -6.14 -19.75 -6.62
N VAL A 40 -5.52 -18.58 -6.43
CA VAL A 40 -5.21 -18.05 -5.09
C VAL A 40 -6.06 -16.81 -4.77
N LEU A 41 -6.76 -16.87 -3.64
CA LEU A 41 -7.41 -15.69 -3.05
C LEU A 41 -6.35 -14.78 -2.42
N GLY A 42 -6.27 -13.55 -2.92
CA GLY A 42 -5.58 -12.45 -2.25
C GLY A 42 -6.51 -11.74 -1.26
N TYR A 43 -5.92 -11.11 -0.25
CA TYR A 43 -6.63 -10.22 0.66
C TYR A 43 -5.92 -8.86 0.73
N ALA A 44 -6.69 -7.80 0.88
CA ALA A 44 -6.20 -6.45 1.11
C ALA A 44 -6.76 -5.91 2.42
N ARG A 45 -5.88 -5.33 3.23
CA ARG A 45 -6.24 -4.71 4.50
C ARG A 45 -6.95 -3.38 4.28
N PRO A 46 -7.75 -2.91 5.24
CA PRO A 46 -8.57 -1.70 5.14
C PRO A 46 -7.82 -0.47 4.65
N GLU A 47 -6.61 -0.30 5.15
CA GLU A 47 -5.70 0.80 4.84
C GLU A 47 -5.08 0.70 3.43
N ASP A 48 -5.06 -0.51 2.88
CA ASP A 48 -4.35 -0.87 1.66
C ASP A 48 -5.27 -0.97 0.43
N TRP A 49 -6.59 -0.81 0.58
CA TRP A 49 -7.55 -0.80 -0.54
C TRP A 49 -8.49 0.40 -0.52
N HIS A 50 -8.91 0.83 -1.70
CA HIS A 50 -9.72 2.04 -1.89
C HIS A 50 -10.81 1.80 -2.93
N LYS A 51 -12.02 2.33 -2.70
CA LYS A 51 -13.13 2.28 -3.65
C LYS A 51 -12.89 3.11 -4.92
N THR A 52 -12.04 4.14 -4.83
CA THR A 52 -11.76 5.04 -5.96
C THR A 52 -10.26 5.19 -6.20
N LYS A 53 -9.90 5.39 -7.47
CA LYS A 53 -8.50 5.66 -7.88
C LYS A 53 -7.96 6.91 -7.19
N LYS A 54 -8.80 7.95 -7.07
CA LYS A 54 -8.44 9.22 -6.42
C LYS A 54 -8.06 9.03 -4.95
N ALA A 55 -8.82 8.21 -4.20
CA ALA A 55 -8.48 7.89 -2.82
C ALA A 55 -7.17 7.11 -2.71
N ALA A 56 -6.95 6.13 -3.60
CA ALA A 56 -5.70 5.38 -3.66
C ALA A 56 -4.50 6.28 -3.97
N ILE A 57 -4.61 7.21 -4.93
CA ILE A 57 -3.55 8.17 -5.26
C ILE A 57 -3.24 9.05 -4.05
N LYS A 58 -4.25 9.65 -3.42
CA LYS A 58 -4.07 10.50 -2.23
C LYS A 58 -3.38 9.73 -1.09
N HIS A 59 -3.71 8.45 -0.91
CA HIS A 59 -3.05 7.62 0.09
C HIS A 59 -1.60 7.29 -0.30
N ALA A 60 -1.34 6.93 -1.57
CA ALA A 60 0.01 6.66 -2.07
C ALA A 60 0.93 7.88 -1.95
N GLU A 61 0.41 9.09 -2.17
CA GLU A 61 1.16 10.33 -1.94
C GLU A 61 1.56 10.50 -0.47
N LYS A 62 0.64 10.23 0.47
CA LYS A 62 0.95 10.22 1.90
C LYS A 62 2.01 9.17 2.25
N MET A 63 1.91 7.96 1.69
CA MET A 63 2.91 6.91 1.88
C MET A 63 4.29 7.37 1.38
N ARG A 64 4.33 8.01 0.20
CA ARG A 64 5.57 8.53 -0.40
C ARG A 64 6.21 9.58 0.49
N THR A 65 5.45 10.59 0.91
CA THR A 65 5.96 11.66 1.79
C THR A 65 6.51 11.11 3.08
N ARG A 66 5.73 10.28 3.79
CA ARG A 66 6.18 9.64 5.04
C ARG A 66 7.45 8.81 4.84
N ARG A 67 7.52 8.06 3.73
CA ARG A 67 8.68 7.22 3.46
C ARG A 67 9.94 8.05 3.18
N ILE A 68 9.79 9.17 2.49
CA ILE A 68 10.90 10.12 2.28
C ILE A 68 11.38 10.66 3.63
N GLU A 69 10.49 11.14 4.49
CA GLU A 69 10.85 11.64 5.83
C GLU A 69 11.60 10.59 6.66
N GLU A 70 11.10 9.35 6.69
CA GLU A 70 11.75 8.24 7.39
C GLU A 70 13.17 7.95 6.85
N LEU A 71 13.32 7.95 5.52
CA LEU A 71 14.61 7.70 4.86
C LEU A 71 15.59 8.84 5.09
N THR A 72 15.15 10.09 4.98
CA THR A 72 15.98 11.27 5.26
C THR A 72 16.54 11.21 6.69
N ARG A 73 15.69 10.91 7.68
CA ARG A 73 16.13 10.76 9.07
C ARG A 73 17.15 9.63 9.26
N GLN A 74 17.02 8.53 8.51
CA GLN A 74 18.00 7.45 8.55
C GLN A 74 19.34 7.87 7.92
N ILE A 75 19.29 8.61 6.80
CA ILE A 75 20.48 9.15 6.14
C ILE A 75 21.21 10.12 7.08
N GLU A 76 20.51 11.07 7.69
CA GLU A 76 21.10 12.03 8.64
C GLU A 76 21.84 11.33 9.78
N LYS A 77 21.23 10.29 10.36
CA LYS A 77 21.86 9.49 11.41
C LYS A 77 23.14 8.81 10.92
N LEU A 78 23.12 8.23 9.72
CA LEU A 78 24.27 7.55 9.13
C LEU A 78 25.40 8.53 8.80
N THR A 79 25.07 9.71 8.28
CA THR A 79 26.05 10.76 7.95
C THR A 79 26.72 11.35 9.20
N ALA A 80 26.04 11.35 10.34
CA ALA A 80 26.57 11.84 11.61
C ALA A 80 27.42 10.81 12.39
N LEU A 81 27.59 9.59 11.88
CA LEU A 81 28.41 8.57 12.56
C LEU A 81 29.91 8.92 12.46
N GLU A 82 30.55 9.03 13.61
CA GLU A 82 32.01 9.04 13.74
C GLU A 82 32.46 7.70 14.32
N PHE A 83 33.46 7.07 13.70
CA PHE A 83 34.11 5.88 14.23
C PHE A 83 35.47 6.32 14.76
N LYS A 84 35.63 6.35 16.09
CA LYS A 84 36.91 6.62 16.74
C LYS A 84 37.56 5.28 17.12
N GLU A 85 38.89 5.20 17.00
CA GLU A 85 39.70 4.06 17.45
C GLU A 85 39.65 3.89 18.97
#